data_AF-A0A953M6Q8-F1
#
_entry.id   AF-A0A953M6Q8-F1
#
_cell.length_a   1.000
_cell.length_b   1.000
_cell.length_c   1.000
_cell.angle_alpha   90.00
_cell.angle_beta   90.00
_cell.angle_gamma   90.00
#
_symmetry.space_group_name_H-M   'P 1'
#
loop_
_entity.id
_entity.type
_entity.pdbx_description
1 polymer ?
#
loop_
_entity_poly.entity_id
_entity_poly.type
_entity_poly.pdbx_seq_one_letter_code
_entity_poly.pdbx_strand_id
1 'polypeptide(L)'
;LGLDPGSTQQVPVFVVPEDSEIALTMISQDVLHSFWIPDARVKMDVFPNRYSGYSFRTAKLEGEAYTDHWIFCAEYCGDLHSEMAAVLRVVPYGDYVDITENKWAMGDLTPAQIGQRTFVSKCATCHSVDGSANIGPTWLGLFGADVPLADGTTVVADENYIRESILEPGAKLHAGFANQMPPFQGLVNDAQLEGLIAYIKSLSGVEGEETGESPGGETPADGSAEAEG
;
A
#
# COMPACT_ATOMS: atom_id res chain seq x y z
N LEU A 1 12.62 28.22 -8.60
CA LEU A 1 13.14 28.26 -7.22
C LEU A 1 12.06 28.86 -6.33
N GLY A 2 11.52 28.06 -5.41
CA GLY A 2 10.56 28.53 -4.39
C GLY A 2 9.15 27.97 -4.58
N LEU A 3 8.93 26.71 -4.20
CA LEU A 3 7.63 26.32 -3.69
C LEU A 3 7.55 26.86 -2.25
N ASP A 4 6.45 27.53 -1.95
CA ASP A 4 6.14 28.08 -0.64
C ASP A 4 6.17 26.96 0.42
N PRO A 5 6.98 27.06 1.49
CA PRO A 5 7.02 26.08 2.57
C PRO A 5 5.69 25.95 3.35
N GLY A 6 4.65 26.73 3.01
CA GLY A 6 3.32 26.65 3.59
C GLY A 6 2.21 26.03 2.72
N SER A 7 2.45 25.63 1.45
CA SER A 7 1.39 25.00 0.66
C SER A 7 1.29 23.50 0.96
N THR A 8 0.13 23.07 1.45
CA THR A 8 -0.21 21.64 1.66
C THR A 8 -0.51 20.90 0.36
N GLN A 9 -0.32 21.53 -0.80
CA GLN A 9 -0.63 20.96 -2.09
C GLN A 9 0.58 20.19 -2.62
N GLN A 10 0.61 18.89 -2.31
CA GLN A 10 1.59 17.97 -2.84
C GLN A 10 1.48 17.95 -4.38
N VAL A 11 2.58 18.28 -5.07
CA VAL A 11 2.64 18.17 -6.54
C VAL A 11 2.46 16.69 -6.91
N PRO A 12 1.48 16.34 -7.76
CA PRO A 12 1.27 14.95 -8.15
C PRO A 12 2.52 14.36 -8.83
N VAL A 13 2.91 13.14 -8.45
CA VAL A 13 4.03 12.40 -9.05
C VAL A 13 3.51 11.13 -9.70
N PHE A 14 3.68 11.02 -11.02
CA PHE A 14 3.42 9.81 -11.80
C PHE A 14 4.70 9.02 -11.92
N VAL A 15 4.73 7.79 -11.39
CA VAL A 15 5.91 6.92 -11.46
C VAL A 15 5.78 5.98 -12.66
N VAL A 16 6.86 5.84 -13.44
CA VAL A 16 6.94 4.96 -14.62
C VAL A 16 8.28 4.24 -14.68
N PRO A 17 8.38 3.05 -15.30
CA PRO A 17 9.64 2.35 -15.43
C PRO A 17 10.55 2.96 -16.50
N GLU A 18 11.85 2.79 -16.34
CA GLU A 18 12.86 3.08 -17.36
C GLU A 18 12.76 2.16 -18.60
N ASP A 19 13.36 2.60 -19.71
CA ASP A 19 13.48 1.85 -20.99
C ASP A 19 12.17 1.26 -21.55
N SER A 20 11.03 1.82 -21.15
CA SER A 20 9.71 1.25 -21.36
C SER A 20 8.83 2.16 -22.22
N GLU A 21 7.97 1.55 -23.04
CA GLU A 21 6.96 2.29 -23.79
C GLU A 21 5.77 2.60 -22.86
N ILE A 22 5.50 3.89 -22.68
CA ILE A 22 4.44 4.42 -21.85
C ILE A 22 3.33 4.93 -22.77
N ALA A 23 2.15 4.31 -22.66
CA ALA A 23 0.95 4.71 -23.37
C ALA A 23 0.01 5.46 -22.43
N LEU A 24 -0.23 6.73 -22.73
CA LEU A 24 -1.17 7.58 -21.99
C LEU A 24 -2.53 7.59 -22.69
N THR A 25 -3.59 7.33 -21.94
CA THR A 25 -4.97 7.59 -22.36
C THR A 25 -5.54 8.65 -21.44
N MET A 26 -5.78 9.84 -21.98
CA MET A 26 -6.11 11.03 -21.20
C MET A 26 -7.49 11.56 -21.62
N ILE A 27 -8.24 12.07 -20.65
CA ILE A 27 -9.50 12.78 -20.87
C ILE A 27 -9.58 13.92 -19.86
N SER A 28 -10.08 15.08 -20.29
CA SER A 28 -10.37 16.17 -19.37
C SER A 28 -11.76 16.01 -18.78
N GLN A 29 -11.91 16.35 -17.49
CA GLN A 29 -13.19 16.33 -16.79
C GLN A 29 -13.93 17.68 -16.82
N ASP A 30 -13.26 18.75 -17.24
CA ASP A 30 -13.78 20.12 -17.19
C ASP A 30 -13.58 20.88 -18.52
N VAL A 31 -12.40 21.45 -18.75
CA VAL A 31 -12.05 22.32 -19.88
C VAL A 31 -10.90 21.74 -20.68
N LEU A 32 -10.49 22.42 -21.76
CA LEU A 32 -9.33 21.99 -22.51
C LEU A 32 -8.06 22.17 -21.66
N HIS A 33 -7.24 21.13 -21.59
CA HIS A 33 -5.89 21.17 -21.03
C HIS A 33 -4.88 20.75 -22.09
N SER A 34 -3.59 20.87 -21.79
CA SER A 34 -2.54 20.30 -22.62
C SER A 34 -1.43 19.71 -21.77
N PHE A 35 -1.26 18.40 -21.85
CA PHE A 35 -0.21 17.66 -21.15
C PHE A 35 1.13 17.94 -21.83
N TRP A 36 2.10 18.48 -21.09
CA TRP A 36 3.40 18.83 -21.66
C TRP A 36 4.58 18.49 -20.75
N ILE A 37 5.51 17.70 -21.27
CA ILE A 37 6.83 17.42 -20.69
C ILE A 37 7.89 18.12 -21.55
N PRO A 38 8.46 19.26 -21.12
CA PRO A 38 9.30 20.09 -21.99
C PRO A 38 10.61 19.43 -22.45
N ASP A 39 11.31 18.78 -21.55
CA ASP A 39 12.61 18.15 -21.79
C ASP A 39 12.48 16.86 -22.63
N ALA A 40 11.38 16.11 -22.47
CA ALA A 40 11.04 14.98 -23.31
C ALA A 40 10.38 15.38 -24.65
N ARG A 41 10.04 16.66 -24.85
CA ARG A 41 9.32 17.20 -26.02
C ARG A 41 7.98 16.49 -26.30
N VAL A 42 7.34 16.00 -25.25
CA VAL A 42 6.03 15.34 -25.32
C VAL A 42 4.95 16.36 -25.03
N LYS A 43 4.11 16.68 -26.01
CA LYS A 43 2.95 17.57 -25.85
C LYS A 43 1.70 16.95 -26.47
N MET A 44 0.59 16.91 -25.74
CA MET A 44 -0.70 16.47 -26.26
C MET A 44 -1.85 17.22 -25.60
N ASP A 45 -2.75 17.78 -26.41
CA ASP A 45 -3.95 18.45 -25.93
C ASP A 45 -4.97 17.42 -25.43
N VAL A 46 -5.59 17.72 -24.28
CA VAL A 46 -6.49 16.83 -23.54
C VAL A 46 -7.88 17.47 -23.48
N PHE A 47 -8.81 16.89 -24.22
CA PHE A 47 -10.14 17.46 -24.44
C PHE A 47 -11.18 16.88 -23.48
N PRO A 48 -12.23 17.67 -23.14
CA PRO A 48 -13.45 17.12 -22.57
C PRO A 48 -14.16 16.20 -23.58
N ASN A 49 -14.88 15.20 -23.09
CA ASN A 49 -15.75 14.32 -23.88
C ASN A 49 -15.08 13.47 -24.98
N ARG A 50 -13.74 13.42 -25.05
CA ARG A 50 -13.02 12.48 -25.90
C ARG A 50 -11.69 12.07 -25.29
N TYR A 51 -11.29 10.83 -25.55
CA TYR A 51 -9.97 10.35 -25.17
C TYR A 51 -8.91 10.87 -26.13
N SER A 52 -7.80 11.32 -25.56
CA SER A 52 -6.58 11.72 -26.26
C SER A 52 -5.49 10.72 -25.88
N GLY A 53 -4.92 10.05 -26.88
CA GLY A 53 -3.88 9.04 -26.71
C GLY A 53 -2.52 9.57 -27.12
N TYR A 54 -1.48 9.28 -26.34
CA TYR A 54 -0.10 9.55 -26.73
C TYR A 54 0.82 8.48 -26.13
N SER A 55 1.81 8.03 -26.91
CA SER A 55 2.81 7.07 -26.44
C SER A 55 4.21 7.64 -26.59
N PHE A 56 5.06 7.39 -25.60
CA PHE A 56 6.48 7.72 -25.65
C PHE A 56 7.30 6.67 -24.92
N ARG A 57 8.60 6.65 -25.18
CA ARG A 57 9.52 5.73 -24.50
C ARG A 57 10.35 6.48 -23.48
N THR A 58 10.46 5.95 -22.27
CA THR A 58 11.35 6.47 -21.24
C THR A 58 12.80 6.12 -21.56
N ALA A 59 13.73 6.99 -21.19
CA ALA A 59 15.15 6.69 -21.29
C ALA A 59 15.54 5.60 -20.29
N LYS A 60 16.64 4.90 -20.57
CA LYS A 60 17.31 4.04 -19.61
C LYS A 60 18.11 4.91 -18.64
N LEU A 61 18.07 4.61 -17.35
CA LEU A 61 18.84 5.28 -16.31
C LEU A 61 20.29 4.77 -16.31
N GLU A 62 21.24 5.68 -16.10
CA GLU A 62 22.68 5.36 -16.08
C GLU A 62 23.20 5.24 -14.64
N GLY A 63 22.54 4.40 -13.83
CA GLY A 63 22.89 4.19 -12.42
C GLY A 63 22.26 5.20 -11.45
N GLU A 64 21.39 6.07 -11.95
CA GLU A 64 20.57 6.98 -11.15
C GLU A 64 19.44 6.20 -10.45
N ALA A 65 19.08 6.62 -9.24
CA ALA A 65 17.95 6.02 -8.52
C ALA A 65 16.60 6.38 -9.17
N TYR A 66 16.49 7.57 -9.75
CA TYR A 66 15.35 8.03 -10.53
C TYR A 66 15.71 9.29 -11.31
N THR A 67 14.90 9.62 -12.32
CA THR A 67 14.94 10.89 -13.04
C THR A 67 13.55 11.49 -13.10
N ASP A 68 13.44 12.76 -12.69
CA ASP A 68 12.17 13.51 -12.66
C ASP A 68 12.05 14.41 -13.90
N HIS A 69 10.90 14.31 -14.57
CA HIS A 69 10.50 15.19 -15.67
C HIS A 69 9.29 16.01 -15.24
N TRP A 70 9.39 17.33 -15.34
CA TRP A 70 8.25 18.20 -15.01
C TRP A 70 7.17 18.13 -16.10
N ILE A 71 5.93 18.00 -15.65
CA ILE A 71 4.73 18.10 -16.46
C ILE A 71 4.07 19.44 -16.16
N PHE A 72 3.66 20.16 -17.21
CA PHE A 72 2.91 21.39 -17.10
C PHE A 72 1.65 21.33 -17.96
N CYS A 73 0.64 22.11 -17.55
CA CYS A 73 -0.44 22.47 -18.46
C CYS A 73 0.06 23.51 -19.47
N ALA A 74 -0.11 23.24 -20.76
CA ALA A 74 0.33 24.13 -21.85
C ALA A 74 -0.83 24.69 -22.69
N GLU A 75 -2.03 24.76 -22.11
CA GLU A 75 -3.24 25.39 -22.62
C GLU A 75 -3.93 26.14 -21.48
N TYR A 76 -4.34 27.40 -21.72
CA TYR A 76 -4.94 28.21 -20.66
C TYR A 76 -6.26 27.60 -20.19
N CYS A 77 -6.27 27.08 -18.96
CA CYS A 77 -7.38 26.32 -18.39
C CYS A 77 -8.08 26.99 -17.19
N GLY A 78 -7.63 28.17 -16.76
CA GLY A 78 -8.23 28.93 -15.66
C GLY A 78 -7.20 29.71 -14.83
N ASP A 79 -7.63 30.26 -13.69
CA ASP A 79 -6.81 31.15 -12.87
C ASP A 79 -5.56 30.47 -12.29
N LEU A 80 -5.66 29.18 -11.96
CA LEU A 80 -4.55 28.36 -11.45
C LEU A 80 -3.77 27.64 -12.58
N HIS A 81 -3.91 28.09 -13.84
CA HIS A 81 -3.26 27.45 -15.00
C HIS A 81 -1.74 27.29 -14.81
N SER A 82 -1.07 28.30 -14.23
CA SER A 82 0.39 28.27 -14.03
C SER A 82 0.83 27.37 -12.86
N GLU A 83 -0.10 27.00 -11.98
CA GLU A 83 0.15 26.09 -10.85
C GLU A 83 -0.17 24.64 -11.19
N MET A 84 -0.81 24.40 -12.34
CA MET A 84 -1.16 23.06 -12.82
C MET A 84 0.09 22.33 -13.32
N ALA A 85 0.83 21.77 -12.37
CA ALA A 85 2.05 21.02 -12.58
C ALA A 85 1.97 19.62 -11.96
N ALA A 86 2.74 18.70 -12.52
CA ALA A 86 2.99 17.38 -11.97
C ALA A 86 4.43 16.96 -12.29
N VAL A 87 4.86 15.81 -11.79
CA VAL A 87 6.17 15.22 -12.10
C VAL A 87 5.96 13.83 -12.67
N LEU A 88 6.64 13.49 -13.75
CA LEU A 88 6.83 12.13 -14.22
C LEU A 88 8.18 11.63 -13.72
N ARG A 89 8.16 10.69 -12.77
CA ARG A 89 9.36 10.07 -12.21
C ARG A 89 9.65 8.74 -12.92
N VAL A 90 10.79 8.67 -13.60
CA VAL A 90 11.31 7.44 -14.18
C VAL A 90 12.17 6.73 -13.13
N VAL A 91 11.87 5.46 -12.86
CA VAL A 91 12.61 4.63 -11.88
C VAL A 91 13.12 3.34 -12.54
N PRO A 92 14.12 2.65 -11.96
CA PRO A 92 14.50 1.31 -12.37
C PRO A 92 13.29 0.37 -12.41
N TYR A 93 13.26 -0.56 -13.36
CA TYR A 93 12.08 -1.43 -13.54
C TYR A 93 11.74 -2.23 -12.27
N GLY A 94 12.74 -2.71 -11.53
CA GLY A 94 12.53 -3.40 -10.24
C GLY A 94 11.83 -2.53 -9.20
N ASP A 95 12.24 -1.26 -9.10
CA ASP A 95 11.64 -0.29 -8.19
C ASP A 95 10.24 0.10 -8.64
N TYR A 96 9.96 0.15 -9.94
CA TYR A 96 8.61 0.37 -10.46
C TYR A 96 7.65 -0.75 -10.04
N VAL A 97 8.08 -2.01 -10.12
CA VAL A 97 7.29 -3.17 -9.67
C VAL A 97 7.06 -3.07 -8.17
N ASP A 98 8.10 -2.80 -7.38
CA ASP A 98 7.97 -2.60 -5.93
C ASP A 98 7.01 -1.44 -5.61
N ILE A 99 7.14 -0.29 -6.25
CA ILE A 99 6.26 0.86 -6.00
C ILE A 99 4.82 0.54 -6.43
N THR A 100 4.59 -0.03 -7.60
CA THR A 100 3.23 -0.28 -8.08
C THR A 100 2.54 -1.42 -7.35
N GLU A 101 3.28 -2.45 -6.95
CA GLU A 101 2.74 -3.58 -6.19
C GLU A 101 2.70 -3.30 -4.69
N ASN A 102 3.57 -2.42 -4.14
CA ASN A 102 3.78 -2.29 -2.69
C ASN A 102 3.55 -0.88 -2.11
N LYS A 103 3.56 0.22 -2.89
CA LYS A 103 3.44 1.60 -2.35
C LYS A 103 2.37 2.49 -3.02
N TRP A 104 2.15 2.39 -4.32
CA TRP A 104 1.19 3.22 -5.07
C TRP A 104 -0.20 2.58 -5.14
N ALA A 105 -0.28 1.24 -5.28
CA ALA A 105 -1.56 0.54 -5.16
C ALA A 105 -2.11 0.54 -3.72
N MET A 106 -1.36 1.10 -2.77
CA MET A 106 -1.63 1.03 -1.33
C MET A 106 -1.28 2.35 -0.62
N GLY A 107 -1.77 3.49 -1.11
CA GLY A 107 -1.55 4.84 -0.53
C GLY A 107 -1.90 4.99 0.97
N ASP A 108 -2.79 5.91 1.35
CA ASP A 108 -3.22 6.10 2.76
C ASP A 108 -4.04 4.92 3.35
N LEU A 109 -3.80 3.69 2.87
CA LEU A 109 -4.51 2.51 3.32
C LEU A 109 -3.99 2.07 4.68
N THR A 110 -4.92 1.79 5.59
CA THR A 110 -4.58 1.14 6.85
C THR A 110 -4.02 -0.28 6.57
N PRO A 111 -3.23 -0.86 7.49
CA PRO A 111 -2.76 -2.23 7.35
C PRO A 111 -3.89 -3.23 7.03
N ALA A 112 -5.07 -3.08 7.65
CA ALA A 112 -6.22 -3.93 7.36
C ALA A 112 -6.74 -3.78 5.92
N GLN A 113 -6.68 -2.58 5.33
CA GLN A 113 -7.07 -2.35 3.93
C GLN A 113 -6.03 -2.92 2.95
N ILE A 114 -4.74 -2.83 3.28
CA ILE A 114 -3.66 -3.53 2.56
C ILE A 114 -3.92 -5.04 2.56
N GLY A 115 -4.23 -5.59 3.72
CA GLY A 115 -4.59 -6.99 3.88
C GLY A 115 -5.82 -7.38 3.09
N GLN A 116 -6.88 -6.58 3.09
CA GLN A 116 -8.08 -6.86 2.32
C GLN A 116 -7.80 -6.95 0.81
N ARG A 117 -7.00 -6.04 0.25
CA ARG A 117 -6.60 -6.09 -1.17
C ARG A 117 -5.74 -7.30 -1.47
N THR A 118 -4.80 -7.61 -0.58
CA THR A 118 -3.92 -8.78 -0.70
C THR A 118 -4.75 -10.08 -0.64
N PHE A 119 -5.73 -10.15 0.26
CA PHE A 119 -6.66 -11.26 0.36
C PHE A 119 -7.43 -11.48 -0.95
N VAL A 120 -8.04 -10.43 -1.50
CA VAL A 120 -8.82 -10.53 -2.75
C VAL A 120 -7.98 -11.02 -3.92
N SER A 121 -6.73 -10.55 -4.01
CA SER A 121 -5.84 -10.87 -5.14
C SER A 121 -5.14 -12.22 -5.04
N LYS A 122 -4.81 -12.69 -3.83
CA LYS A 122 -3.94 -13.86 -3.63
C LYS A 122 -4.59 -15.02 -2.84
N CYS A 123 -5.60 -14.76 -2.01
CA CYS A 123 -6.09 -15.72 -1.02
C CYS A 123 -7.57 -16.12 -1.22
N ALA A 124 -8.39 -15.20 -1.76
CA ALA A 124 -9.85 -15.33 -1.84
C ALA A 124 -10.34 -16.47 -2.76
N THR A 125 -9.48 -16.99 -3.64
CA THR A 125 -9.80 -18.18 -4.43
C THR A 125 -10.02 -19.42 -3.57
N CYS A 126 -9.28 -19.52 -2.45
CA CYS A 126 -9.27 -20.71 -1.59
C CYS A 126 -9.90 -20.45 -0.21
N HIS A 127 -9.79 -19.23 0.30
CA HIS A 127 -10.28 -18.84 1.63
C HIS A 127 -11.50 -17.91 1.53
N SER A 128 -12.37 -17.97 2.53
CA SER A 128 -13.52 -17.09 2.67
C SER A 128 -13.38 -16.19 3.91
N VAL A 129 -14.27 -15.20 4.02
CA VAL A 129 -14.40 -14.31 5.18
C VAL A 129 -15.83 -14.25 5.72
N ASP A 130 -16.70 -15.15 5.24
CA ASP A 130 -18.14 -15.18 5.57
C ASP A 130 -18.51 -16.36 6.49
N GLY A 131 -17.51 -17.15 6.91
CA GLY A 131 -17.70 -18.34 7.75
C GLY A 131 -17.87 -19.64 6.96
N SER A 132 -18.01 -19.59 5.64
CA SER A 132 -18.10 -20.80 4.82
C SER A 132 -16.71 -21.45 4.64
N ALA A 133 -16.62 -22.78 4.71
CA ALA A 133 -15.38 -23.46 4.32
C ALA A 133 -15.32 -23.61 2.79
N ASN A 134 -14.13 -23.48 2.20
CA ASN A 134 -13.88 -23.74 0.78
C ASN A 134 -12.68 -24.71 0.65
N ILE A 135 -11.76 -24.50 -0.29
CA ILE A 135 -10.50 -25.26 -0.40
C ILE A 135 -9.67 -25.10 0.87
N GLY A 136 -9.71 -23.91 1.49
CA GLY A 136 -9.15 -23.63 2.80
C GLY A 136 -10.22 -23.18 3.81
N PRO A 137 -9.84 -23.06 5.11
CA PRO A 137 -10.72 -22.57 6.16
C PRO A 137 -11.11 -21.08 5.96
N THR A 138 -12.22 -20.68 6.58
CA THR A 138 -12.61 -19.26 6.69
C THR A 138 -11.64 -18.49 7.59
N TRP A 139 -11.45 -17.20 7.30
CA TRP A 139 -10.71 -16.28 8.17
C TRP A 139 -11.61 -15.58 9.20
N LEU A 140 -12.94 -15.69 9.06
CA LEU A 140 -13.88 -15.10 10.00
C LEU A 140 -13.70 -15.71 11.40
N GLY A 141 -13.38 -14.87 12.38
CA GLY A 141 -13.15 -15.32 13.76
C GLY A 141 -11.90 -16.18 13.96
N LEU A 142 -10.95 -16.19 13.00
CA LEU A 142 -9.75 -17.02 13.11
C LEU A 142 -8.79 -16.49 14.18
N PHE A 143 -8.55 -15.18 14.26
CA PHE A 143 -7.53 -14.64 15.14
C PHE A 143 -7.86 -14.91 16.61
N GLY A 144 -6.93 -15.52 17.33
CA GLY A 144 -7.11 -15.89 18.75
C GLY A 144 -7.99 -17.12 18.99
N ALA A 145 -8.51 -17.76 17.95
CA ALA A 145 -9.26 -19.01 18.08
C ALA A 145 -8.34 -20.23 18.25
N ASP A 146 -8.86 -21.26 18.90
CA ASP A 146 -8.22 -22.57 18.96
C ASP A 146 -8.36 -23.30 17.61
N VAL A 147 -7.23 -23.60 16.99
CA VAL A 147 -7.15 -24.32 15.71
C VAL A 147 -6.72 -25.77 15.95
N PRO A 148 -7.57 -26.76 15.63
CA PRO A 148 -7.18 -28.15 15.66
C PRO A 148 -6.27 -28.46 14.45
N LEU A 149 -5.16 -29.16 14.68
CA LEU A 149 -4.21 -29.58 13.65
C LEU A 149 -4.41 -31.04 13.25
N ALA A 150 -3.93 -31.40 12.06
CA ALA A 150 -4.05 -32.75 11.50
C ALA A 150 -3.26 -33.81 12.30
N ASP A 151 -2.29 -33.41 13.12
CA ASP A 151 -1.53 -34.29 14.03
C ASP A 151 -2.26 -34.56 15.37
N GLY A 152 -3.44 -33.96 15.57
CA GLY A 152 -4.25 -34.10 16.77
C GLY A 152 -3.94 -33.08 17.87
N THR A 153 -2.98 -32.18 17.66
CA THR A 153 -2.72 -31.07 18.58
C THR A 153 -3.64 -29.87 18.30
N THR A 154 -3.68 -28.92 19.24
CA THR A 154 -4.41 -27.66 19.09
C THR A 154 -3.45 -26.50 19.32
N VAL A 155 -3.54 -25.47 18.49
CA VAL A 155 -2.75 -24.24 18.61
C VAL A 155 -3.66 -23.02 18.58
N VAL A 156 -3.26 -21.94 19.23
CA VAL A 156 -3.97 -20.66 19.12
C VAL A 156 -3.55 -19.99 17.82
N ALA A 157 -4.51 -19.48 17.05
CA ALA A 157 -4.26 -18.70 15.84
C ALA A 157 -3.78 -17.27 16.16
N ASP A 158 -2.55 -17.18 16.67
CA ASP A 158 -1.84 -15.93 16.89
C ASP A 158 -1.13 -15.43 15.61
N GLU A 159 -0.43 -14.30 15.70
CA GLU A 159 0.31 -13.73 14.55
C GLU A 159 1.37 -14.67 13.99
N ASN A 160 2.04 -15.44 14.88
CA ASN A 160 3.10 -16.36 14.47
C ASN A 160 2.52 -17.55 13.72
N TYR A 161 1.41 -18.11 14.20
CA TYR A 161 0.68 -19.17 13.51
C TYR A 161 0.22 -18.71 12.13
N ILE A 162 -0.35 -17.50 12.01
CA ILE A 162 -0.82 -16.96 10.73
C ILE A 162 0.35 -16.73 9.78
N ARG A 163 1.44 -16.12 10.25
CA ARG A 163 2.65 -15.87 9.46
C ARG A 163 3.26 -17.18 8.96
N GLU A 164 3.43 -18.16 9.83
CA GLU A 164 3.96 -19.48 9.48
C GLU A 164 3.03 -20.22 8.52
N SER A 165 1.71 -20.12 8.69
CA SER A 165 0.74 -20.73 7.77
C SER A 165 0.79 -20.12 6.36
N ILE A 166 1.17 -18.85 6.22
CA ILE A 166 1.31 -18.18 4.91
C ILE A 166 2.64 -18.55 4.24
N LEU A 167 3.73 -18.54 5.00
CA LEU A 167 5.08 -18.76 4.47
C LEU A 167 5.40 -20.26 4.32
N GLU A 168 4.95 -21.07 5.26
CA GLU A 168 5.20 -22.51 5.39
C GLU A 168 3.90 -23.30 5.73
N PRO A 169 2.88 -23.28 4.85
CA PRO A 169 1.55 -23.87 5.11
C PRO A 169 1.55 -25.36 5.48
N GLY A 170 2.59 -26.10 5.10
CA GLY A 170 2.74 -27.52 5.44
C GLY A 170 3.21 -27.79 6.87
N ALA A 171 3.66 -26.78 7.62
CA ALA A 171 4.21 -26.96 8.96
C ALA A 171 3.12 -27.26 10.00
N LYS A 172 1.98 -26.56 9.92
CA LYS A 172 0.84 -26.70 10.86
C LYS A 172 -0.46 -26.82 10.08
N LEU A 173 -0.73 -28.03 9.57
CA LEU A 173 -1.91 -28.27 8.74
C LEU A 173 -3.18 -28.29 9.60
N HIS A 174 -4.13 -27.42 9.31
CA HIS A 174 -5.45 -27.41 9.94
C HIS A 174 -6.18 -28.75 9.73
N ALA A 175 -6.77 -29.30 10.80
CA ALA A 175 -7.53 -30.54 10.74
C ALA A 175 -8.71 -30.40 9.77
N GLY A 176 -8.92 -31.41 8.91
CA GLY A 176 -10.01 -31.41 7.93
C GLY A 176 -9.70 -30.74 6.59
N PHE A 177 -8.50 -30.19 6.41
CA PHE A 177 -8.06 -29.64 5.12
C PHE A 177 -6.85 -30.39 4.55
N ALA A 178 -6.76 -30.49 3.23
CA ALA A 178 -5.62 -31.08 2.56
C ALA A 178 -4.48 -30.07 2.43
N ASN A 179 -3.23 -30.55 2.40
CA ASN A 179 -2.05 -29.71 2.17
C ASN A 179 -1.96 -29.28 0.69
N GLN A 180 -2.80 -28.30 0.32
CA GLN A 180 -2.92 -27.77 -1.04
C GLN A 180 -2.54 -26.28 -1.12
N MET A 181 -2.34 -25.61 0.03
CA MET A 181 -1.92 -24.21 0.07
C MET A 181 -0.43 -24.13 -0.32
N PRO A 182 -0.07 -23.43 -1.42
CA PRO A 182 1.32 -23.25 -1.79
C PRO A 182 2.01 -22.27 -0.82
N PRO A 183 3.35 -22.36 -0.65
CA PRO A 183 4.09 -21.37 0.13
C PRO A 183 4.08 -20.00 -0.56
N PHE A 184 3.91 -18.93 0.22
CA PHE A 184 3.92 -17.55 -0.29
C PHE A 184 5.24 -16.81 -0.05
N GLN A 185 6.30 -17.52 0.35
CA GLN A 185 7.63 -16.92 0.52
C GLN A 185 8.12 -16.30 -0.79
N GLY A 186 8.43 -15.00 -0.76
CA GLY A 186 8.83 -14.22 -1.94
C GLY A 186 7.67 -13.83 -2.87
N LEU A 187 6.44 -14.26 -2.61
CA LEU A 187 5.22 -13.86 -3.34
C LEU A 187 4.39 -12.83 -2.57
N VAL A 188 4.66 -12.68 -1.27
CA VAL A 188 4.08 -11.70 -0.35
C VAL A 188 5.25 -11.03 0.37
N ASN A 189 5.31 -9.70 0.33
CA ASN A 189 6.30 -8.92 1.08
C ASN A 189 5.83 -8.60 2.50
N ASP A 190 6.68 -7.95 3.28
CA ASP A 190 6.43 -7.65 4.69
C ASP A 190 5.17 -6.79 4.91
N ALA A 191 4.96 -5.74 4.10
CA ALA A 191 3.79 -4.87 4.24
C ALA A 191 2.47 -5.61 3.91
N GLN A 192 2.49 -6.46 2.88
CA GLN A 192 1.36 -7.32 2.54
C GLN A 192 1.10 -8.37 3.63
N LEU A 193 2.16 -8.96 4.19
CA LEU A 193 2.07 -9.96 5.25
C LEU A 193 1.50 -9.37 6.54
N GLU A 194 2.01 -8.22 6.98
CA GLU A 194 1.47 -7.48 8.12
C GLU A 194 0.03 -7.03 7.87
N GLY A 195 -0.26 -6.57 6.66
CA GLY A 195 -1.61 -6.19 6.29
C GLY A 195 -2.58 -7.37 6.34
N LEU A 196 -2.20 -8.54 5.83
CA LEU A 196 -3.00 -9.76 5.90
C LEU A 196 -3.33 -10.14 7.35
N ILE A 197 -2.34 -10.07 8.25
CA ILE A 197 -2.53 -10.31 9.69
C ILE A 197 -3.51 -9.29 10.27
N ALA A 198 -3.33 -7.99 9.97
CA ALA A 198 -4.22 -6.93 10.42
C ALA A 198 -5.66 -7.12 9.91
N TYR A 199 -5.83 -7.59 8.67
CA TYR A 199 -7.13 -7.90 8.10
C TYR A 199 -7.78 -9.09 8.81
N ILE A 200 -7.05 -10.18 9.06
CA ILE A 200 -7.57 -11.34 9.81
C ILE A 200 -8.00 -10.96 11.24
N LYS A 201 -7.23 -10.09 11.91
CA LYS A 201 -7.62 -9.51 13.22
C LYS A 201 -8.93 -8.74 13.12
N SER A 202 -9.07 -7.89 12.10
CA SER A 202 -10.29 -7.09 11.90
C SER A 202 -11.56 -7.95 11.68
N LEU A 203 -11.40 -9.17 11.15
CA LEU A 203 -12.49 -10.13 10.97
C LEU A 203 -12.85 -10.91 12.26
N SER A 204 -12.07 -10.75 13.32
CA SER A 204 -12.20 -11.55 14.55
C SER A 204 -12.76 -10.76 15.73
N GLY A 205 -13.19 -9.50 15.52
CA GLY A 205 -13.81 -8.67 16.56
C GLY A 205 -12.86 -8.26 17.70
N VAL A 206 -11.54 -8.49 17.54
CA VAL A 206 -10.52 -8.08 18.50
C VAL A 206 -9.95 -6.75 18.03
N GLU A 207 -10.59 -5.65 18.45
CA GLU A 207 -9.97 -4.32 18.38
C GLU A 207 -8.71 -4.36 19.25
N GLY A 208 -7.55 -4.10 18.64
CA GLY A 208 -6.25 -4.13 19.32
C GLY A 208 -6.20 -3.11 20.44
N GLU A 209 -6.06 -3.60 21.66
CA GLU A 209 -5.75 -2.81 22.85
C GLU A 209 -4.33 -2.25 22.67
N GLU A 210 -4.22 -0.95 22.39
CA GLU A 210 -2.95 -0.24 22.45
C GLU A 210 -2.48 -0.27 23.91
N THR A 211 -1.35 -0.94 24.16
CA THR A 211 -0.65 -0.88 25.44
C THR A 211 -0.12 0.54 25.62
N GLY A 212 -0.95 1.40 26.22
CA GLY A 212 -0.55 2.66 26.81
C GLY A 212 0.38 2.38 27.99
N GLU A 213 1.69 2.42 27.72
CA GLU A 213 2.71 2.55 28.75
C GLU A 213 2.53 3.93 29.41
N SER A 214 1.86 3.94 30.55
CA SER A 214 1.83 5.06 31.49
C SER A 214 2.94 4.83 32.52
N PRO A 215 3.98 5.68 32.61
CA PRO A 215 4.93 5.58 33.71
C PRO A 215 4.33 6.27 34.94
N GLY A 216 3.59 5.50 35.74
CA GLY A 216 3.24 5.85 37.11
C GLY A 216 4.19 5.17 38.08
N GLY A 217 5.04 5.93 38.76
CA GLY A 217 5.94 5.42 39.78
C GLY A 217 6.46 6.51 40.70
N GLU A 218 5.60 7.00 41.59
CA GLU A 218 5.95 7.81 42.76
C GLU A 218 6.91 7.07 43.69
N THR A 219 7.84 7.78 44.34
CA THR A 219 8.12 7.65 45.80
C THR A 219 8.96 8.87 46.29
N PRO A 220 9.08 9.13 47.61
CA PRO A 220 8.17 9.92 48.43
C PRO A 220 8.79 11.23 48.97
N ALA A 221 7.97 11.96 49.72
CA ALA A 221 8.23 13.22 50.40
C ALA A 221 9.32 13.19 51.50
N ASP A 222 10.06 14.30 51.57
CA ASP A 222 10.61 14.98 52.76
C ASP A 222 10.99 16.39 52.25
N GLY A 223 10.66 17.57 52.80
CA GLY A 223 10.22 18.01 54.12
C GLY A 223 10.92 19.37 54.36
N SER A 224 10.20 20.34 54.96
CA SER A 224 10.59 21.74 55.30
C SER A 224 10.63 22.75 54.12
N ALA A 225 9.90 23.88 54.04
CA ALA A 225 9.33 24.90 54.95
C ALA A 225 10.08 26.25 54.79
N GLU A 226 9.27 27.32 54.65
CA GLU A 226 9.59 28.76 54.85
C GLU A 226 10.40 29.44 53.72
N ALA A 227 10.22 30.69 53.28
CA ALA A 227 9.37 31.82 53.64
C ALA A 227 9.35 32.84 52.47
N GLU A 228 8.44 33.81 52.62
CA GLU A 228 8.14 35.06 51.90
C GLU A 228 9.27 35.82 51.19
N GLY A 229 8.87 36.59 50.16
CA GLY A 229 9.66 37.65 49.51
C GLY A 229 9.15 38.06 48.14
#